data_AF-A0A955LB46-F1
#
_entry.id   AF-A0A955LB46-F1
#
_cell.length_a   1.000
_cell.length_b   1.000
_cell.length_c   1.000
_cell.angle_alpha   90.00
_cell.angle_beta   90.00
_cell.angle_gamma   90.00
#
_symmetry.space_group_name_H-M   'P 1'
#
loop_
_entity.id
_entity.type
_entity.pdbx_description
1 polymer ?
#
loop_
_entity_poly.entity_id
_entity_poly.type
_entity_poly.pdbx_seq_one_letter_code
_entity_poly.pdbx_strand_id
1 'polypeptide(L)'
;MNIFEQAGRIKLRFNLGGNISVEHLWDVDFEVLENYEAQLTQEVETHKSKKSRLKQVRRTQEQMKDDLRLQIVSHVLNVRAEEIAAAQEKALAKQNEQRIMELIQNKKNEELASKSIEELEAMLSK
;
A
#
# COMPACT_ATOMS: atom_id res chain seq x y z
N MET A 1 9.33 -14.79 16.97
CA MET A 1 8.87 -13.55 17.61
C MET A 1 8.62 -12.54 16.50
N ASN A 2 7.40 -12.05 16.35
CA ASN A 2 7.02 -11.12 15.27
C ASN A 2 7.81 -9.80 15.43
N ILE A 3 8.27 -9.17 14.34
CA ILE A 3 9.00 -7.88 14.34
C ILE A 3 8.28 -6.81 15.18
N PHE A 4 6.95 -6.77 15.14
CA PHE A 4 6.14 -5.83 15.91
C PHE A 4 6.13 -6.14 17.41
N GLU A 5 6.11 -7.43 17.78
CA GLU A 5 6.23 -7.87 19.17
C GLU A 5 7.61 -7.48 19.75
N GLN A 6 8.67 -7.64 18.96
CA GLN A 6 10.02 -7.22 19.38
C GLN A 6 10.08 -5.72 19.61
N ALA A 7 9.54 -4.93 18.67
CA ALA A 7 9.51 -3.48 18.76
C ALA A 7 8.68 -2.98 19.94
N GLY A 8 7.54 -3.63 20.22
CA GLY A 8 6.71 -3.33 21.38
C GLY A 8 7.46 -3.55 22.70
N ARG A 9 8.12 -4.70 22.85
CA ARG A 9 8.88 -5.05 24.08
C ARG A 9 10.01 -4.08 24.38
N ILE A 10 10.73 -3.61 23.35
CA ILE A 10 11.85 -2.68 23.53
C ILE A 10 11.43 -1.20 23.44
N LYS A 11 10.13 -0.93 23.27
CA LYS A 11 9.57 0.42 23.04
C LYS A 11 10.31 1.15 21.93
N LEU A 12 10.47 0.49 20.77
CA LEU A 12 11.19 1.04 19.63
C LEU A 12 10.58 2.39 19.21
N ARG A 13 11.45 3.32 18.83
CA ARG A 13 11.08 4.66 18.35
C ARG A 13 11.79 4.93 17.03
N PHE A 14 11.10 5.70 16.18
CA PHE A 14 11.55 6.14 14.87
C PHE A 14 11.71 7.65 14.91
N ASN A 15 12.78 8.15 14.29
CA ASN A 15 13.09 9.57 14.26
C ASN A 15 12.56 10.20 12.96
N LEU A 16 11.28 10.55 12.96
CA LEU A 16 10.53 11.08 11.82
C LEU A 16 9.74 12.30 12.31
N GLY A 17 10.32 13.50 12.17
CA GLY A 17 9.74 14.72 12.74
C GLY A 17 9.65 14.73 14.28
N GLY A 18 10.39 13.83 14.93
CA GLY A 18 10.30 13.53 16.36
C GLY A 18 10.36 12.01 16.62
N ASN A 19 10.27 11.61 17.89
CA ASN A 19 10.25 10.20 18.28
C ASN A 19 8.83 9.63 18.20
N ILE A 20 8.51 8.93 17.11
CA ILE A 20 7.21 8.30 16.91
C ILE A 20 7.24 6.79 17.20
N SER A 21 6.08 6.21 17.52
CA SER A 21 5.93 4.76 17.73
C SER A 21 5.62 4.03 16.42
N VAL A 22 5.59 2.69 16.48
CA VAL A 22 5.23 1.84 15.33
C VAL A 22 3.85 2.19 14.76
N GLU A 23 2.87 2.46 15.62
CA GLU A 23 1.49 2.76 15.21
C GLU A 23 1.41 4.04 14.38
N HIS A 24 2.16 5.07 14.77
CA HIS A 24 2.18 6.35 14.06
C HIS A 24 2.78 6.23 12.65
N LEU A 25 3.56 5.18 12.33
CA LEU A 25 4.10 5.00 10.98
C LEU A 25 3.01 4.81 9.92
N TRP A 26 1.83 4.33 10.31
CA TRP A 26 0.70 4.16 9.40
C TRP A 26 0.11 5.50 8.96
N ASP A 27 0.22 6.53 9.80
CA ASP A 27 -0.31 7.88 9.56
C ASP A 27 0.71 8.80 8.87
N VAL A 28 1.97 8.40 8.77
CA VAL A 28 3.00 9.18 8.07
C VAL A 28 2.75 9.16 6.56
N ASP A 29 3.08 10.25 5.88
CA ASP A 29 3.00 10.32 4.42
C ASP A 29 3.89 9.24 3.75
N PHE A 30 3.37 8.60 2.70
CA PHE A 30 4.04 7.46 2.06
C PHE A 30 5.44 7.85 1.54
N GLU A 31 5.57 9.00 0.87
CA GLU A 31 6.85 9.50 0.36
C GLU A 31 7.86 9.80 1.47
N VAL A 32 7.40 10.31 2.61
CA VAL A 32 8.26 10.57 3.77
C VAL A 32 8.78 9.25 4.35
N LEU A 33 7.92 8.24 4.43
CA LEU A 33 8.28 6.92 4.93
C LEU A 33 9.25 6.19 3.99
N GLU A 34 9.07 6.32 2.67
CA GLU A 34 9.97 5.77 1.65
C GLU A 34 11.37 6.40 1.73
N ASN A 35 11.44 7.73 1.82
CA ASN A 35 12.71 8.44 1.99
C ASN A 35 13.44 8.00 3.27
N TYR A 36 12.71 7.78 4.36
CA TYR A 36 13.27 7.30 5.61
C TYR A 36 13.77 5.85 5.53
N GLU A 37 13.07 4.99 4.79
CA GLU A 37 13.51 3.62 4.51
C GLU A 37 14.84 3.58 3.74
N ALA A 38 14.99 4.44 2.74
CA ALA A 38 16.23 4.57 1.99
C ALA A 38 17.40 5.04 2.88
N GLN A 39 17.16 6.01 3.78
CA GLN A 39 18.16 6.46 4.75
C GLN A 39 18.57 5.33 5.71
N LEU A 40 17.60 4.62 6.29
CA LEU A 40 17.86 3.49 7.18
C LEU A 40 18.64 2.36 6.48
N THR A 41 18.33 2.09 5.21
CA THR A 41 19.05 1.10 4.41
C THR A 41 20.52 1.46 4.28
N GLN A 42 20.83 2.72 3.95
CA GLN A 42 22.21 3.20 3.85
C GLN A 42 22.96 3.11 5.19
N GLU A 43 22.31 3.43 6.31
CA GLU A 43 22.90 3.32 7.65
C GLU A 43 23.22 1.87 8.00
N VAL A 44 22.26 0.96 7.78
CA VAL A 44 22.41 -0.48 8.00
C VAL A 44 23.52 -1.07 7.12
N GLU A 45 23.62 -0.66 5.86
CA GLU A 45 24.69 -1.10 4.95
C GLU A 45 26.06 -0.57 5.35
N THR A 46 26.15 0.68 5.80
CA THR A 46 27.37 1.28 6.33
C THR A 46 27.87 0.52 7.57
N HIS A 47 26.95 0.05 8.42
CA HIS A 47 27.28 -0.78 9.57
C HIS A 47 27.78 -2.17 9.14
N LYS A 48 27.30 -2.70 8.02
CA LYS A 48 27.74 -3.98 7.46
C LYS A 48 29.10 -3.90 6.76
N SER A 49 29.46 -2.77 6.16
CA SER A 49 30.71 -2.59 5.39
C SER A 49 31.95 -2.22 6.25
N LYS A 50 31.76 -1.53 7.39
CA LYS A 50 32.85 -1.20 8.35
C LYS A 50 33.39 -2.40 9.18
N LYS A 51 33.13 -3.63 8.72
CA LYS A 51 33.60 -4.88 9.35
C LYS A 51 35.10 -5.09 9.10
N SER A 52 35.94 -4.45 9.91
CA SER A 52 37.31 -4.94 10.13
C SER A 52 37.25 -6.39 10.64
N ARG A 53 38.07 -7.28 10.08
CA ARG A 53 38.18 -8.72 10.41
C ARG A 53 38.29 -9.05 11.92
N LEU A 54 38.65 -8.07 12.76
CA LEU A 54 38.79 -8.21 14.22
C LEU A 54 37.50 -7.91 15.03
N LYS A 55 36.46 -7.29 14.44
CA LYS A 55 35.19 -6.94 15.12
C LYS A 55 34.04 -7.88 14.76
N GLN A 56 34.33 -9.14 14.43
CA GLN A 56 33.35 -10.06 13.85
C GLN A 56 32.24 -10.53 14.82
N VAL A 57 32.30 -10.22 16.13
CA VAL A 57 31.58 -11.05 17.11
C VAL A 57 30.45 -10.34 17.87
N ARG A 58 30.26 -9.02 17.83
CA ARG A 58 29.13 -8.38 18.54
C ARG A 58 28.50 -7.26 17.72
N ARG A 59 27.32 -7.53 17.15
CA ARG A 59 26.40 -6.46 16.74
C ARG A 59 26.06 -5.65 17.98
N THR A 60 26.14 -4.33 17.89
CA THR A 60 25.67 -3.49 18.99
C THR A 60 24.15 -3.60 19.11
N GLN A 61 23.62 -3.37 20.31
CA GLN A 61 22.16 -3.33 20.49
C GLN A 61 21.51 -2.29 19.57
N GLU A 62 22.22 -1.19 19.26
CA GLU A 62 21.71 -0.17 18.36
C GLU A 62 21.65 -0.66 16.91
N GLN A 63 22.64 -1.40 16.42
CA GLN A 63 22.58 -2.03 15.09
C GLN A 63 21.41 -3.00 14.96
N MET A 64 21.09 -3.74 16.02
CA MET A 64 19.93 -4.64 16.03
C MET A 64 18.62 -3.86 16.01
N LYS A 65 18.56 -2.69 16.65
CA LYS A 65 17.40 -1.80 16.56
C LYS A 65 17.27 -1.20 15.17
N ASP A 66 18.36 -0.79 14.52
CA ASP A 66 18.34 -0.25 13.16
C ASP A 66 17.83 -1.29 12.15
N ASP A 67 18.33 -2.53 12.24
CA ASP A 67 17.82 -3.64 11.44
C ASP A 67 16.32 -3.87 11.67
N LEU A 68 15.85 -3.76 12.92
CA LEU A 68 14.43 -3.92 13.26
C LEU A 68 13.57 -2.73 12.79
N ARG A 69 14.11 -1.50 12.87
CA ARG A 69 13.46 -0.29 12.34
C ARG A 69 13.24 -0.45 10.85
N LEU A 70 14.29 -0.84 10.12
CA LEU A 70 14.23 -1.05 8.69
C LEU A 70 13.18 -2.11 8.32
N GLN A 71 13.20 -3.28 8.97
CA GLN A 71 12.23 -4.35 8.71
C GLN A 71 10.77 -3.89 8.92
N ILE A 72 10.51 -3.10 9.96
CA ILE A 72 9.16 -2.59 10.25
C ILE A 72 8.73 -1.56 9.21
N VAL A 73 9.60 -0.62 8.86
CA VAL A 73 9.30 0.42 7.87
C VAL A 73 9.03 -0.21 6.50
N SER A 74 9.88 -1.14 6.04
CA SER A 74 9.66 -1.84 4.77
C SER A 74 8.37 -2.66 4.78
N HIS A 75 8.00 -3.29 5.91
CA HIS A 75 6.73 -3.99 6.02
C HIS A 75 5.53 -3.03 5.87
N VAL A 76 5.55 -1.90 6.57
CA VAL A 76 4.46 -0.90 6.48
C VAL A 76 4.35 -0.36 5.06
N LEU A 77 5.47 -0.04 4.40
CA LEU A 77 5.48 0.41 3.01
C LEU A 77 4.87 -0.62 2.07
N ASN A 78 5.26 -1.90 2.19
CA ASN A 78 4.73 -2.97 1.35
C ASN A 78 3.21 -3.12 1.51
N VAL A 79 2.72 -3.17 2.74
CA VAL A 79 1.28 -3.28 2.99
C VAL A 79 0.52 -2.09 2.40
N ARG A 80 1.01 -0.86 2.61
CA ARG A 80 0.36 0.33 2.07
C ARG A 80 0.41 0.39 0.54
N ALA A 81 1.50 -0.07 -0.08
CA ALA A 81 1.60 -0.17 -1.53
C ALA A 81 0.57 -1.17 -2.10
N GLU A 82 0.40 -2.32 -1.45
CA GLU A 82 -0.63 -3.31 -1.81
C GLU A 82 -2.05 -2.75 -1.65
N GLU A 83 -2.33 -2.02 -0.57
CA GLU A 83 -3.63 -1.37 -0.33
C GLU A 83 -3.93 -0.30 -1.41
N ILE A 84 -2.95 0.51 -1.78
CA ILE A 84 -3.08 1.51 -2.85
C ILE A 84 -3.38 0.82 -4.19
N ALA A 85 -2.64 -0.24 -4.52
CA ALA A 85 -2.85 -0.99 -5.76
C ALA A 85 -4.25 -1.62 -5.81
N ALA A 86 -4.69 -2.25 -4.71
CA ALA A 86 -6.02 -2.83 -4.61
C ALA A 86 -7.14 -1.79 -4.73
N ALA A 87 -6.95 -0.60 -4.14
CA ALA A 87 -7.90 0.50 -4.27
C ALA A 87 -8.01 1.01 -5.72
N GLN A 88 -6.88 1.12 -6.43
CA GLN A 88 -6.85 1.51 -7.85
C GLN A 88 -7.53 0.47 -8.74
N GLU A 89 -7.26 -0.82 -8.53
CA GLU A 89 -7.89 -1.90 -9.28
C GLU A 89 -9.42 -1.89 -9.09
N LYS A 90 -9.87 -1.73 -7.84
CA LYS A 90 -11.31 -1.62 -7.53
C LYS A 90 -11.95 -0.40 -8.19
N ALA A 91 -11.26 0.74 -8.24
CA ALA A 91 -11.75 1.93 -8.91
C ALA A 91 -11.86 1.73 -10.44
N LEU A 92 -10.87 1.08 -11.04
CA LEU A 92 -10.86 0.76 -12.47
C LEU A 92 -11.98 -0.24 -12.83
N ALA A 93 -12.16 -1.29 -12.02
CA ALA A 93 -13.24 -2.25 -12.19
C ALA A 93 -14.61 -1.54 -12.17
N LYS A 94 -14.84 -0.68 -11.18
CA LYS A 94 -16.08 0.11 -11.08
C LYS A 94 -16.28 1.03 -12.29
N GLN A 95 -15.24 1.68 -12.78
CA GLN A 95 -15.32 2.52 -13.98
C GLN A 95 -15.69 1.69 -15.22
N ASN A 96 -15.13 0.50 -15.36
CA ASN A 96 -15.43 -0.40 -16.47
C ASN A 96 -16.86 -0.94 -16.40
N GLU A 97 -17.33 -1.33 -15.21
CA GLU A 97 -18.73 -1.73 -14.98
C GLU A 97 -19.71 -0.63 -15.39
N GLN A 98 -19.43 0.62 -15.02
CA GLN A 98 -20.25 1.77 -15.40
C GLN A 98 -20.30 1.96 -16.92
N ARG A 99 -19.15 1.92 -17.61
CA ARG A 99 -19.11 2.01 -19.08
C ARG A 99 -19.88 0.88 -19.76
N ILE A 100 -19.76 -0.35 -19.26
CA ILE A 100 -20.48 -1.51 -19.82
C ILE A 100 -21.99 -1.32 -19.63
N MET A 101 -22.42 -0.84 -18.46
CA MET A 101 -23.84 -0.58 -18.18
C MET A 101 -24.41 0.49 -19.11
N GLU A 102 -23.69 1.59 -19.33
CA GLU A 102 -24.08 2.64 -20.28
C GLU A 102 -24.21 2.09 -21.71
N LEU A 103 -23.25 1.28 -22.16
CA LEU A 103 -23.31 0.65 -23.50
C LEU A 103 -24.49 -0.31 -23.63
N ILE A 104 -24.79 -1.10 -22.59
CA ILE A 104 -25.96 -1.98 -22.59
C ILE A 104 -27.24 -1.15 -22.70
N GLN A 105 -27.34 -0.04 -21.94
CA GLN A 105 -28.52 0.82 -21.98
C GLN A 105 -28.68 1.50 -23.34
N ASN A 106 -27.59 1.98 -23.94
CA ASN A 106 -27.60 2.56 -25.28
C ASN A 106 -28.05 1.53 -26.33
N LYS A 107 -27.51 0.31 -26.29
CA LYS A 107 -27.94 -0.76 -27.20
C LYS A 107 -29.41 -1.14 -27.04
N LYS A 108 -29.92 -1.18 -25.81
CA LYS A 108 -31.35 -1.41 -25.56
C LYS A 108 -32.20 -0.29 -26.14
N ASN A 109 -31.75 0.97 -26.01
CA ASN A 109 -32.45 2.11 -26.58
C ASN A 109 -32.42 2.10 -28.10
N GLU A 110 -31.28 1.75 -28.72
CA GLU A 110 -31.16 1.57 -30.17
C GLU A 110 -32.09 0.46 -30.68
N GLU A 111 -32.14 -0.69 -29.98
CA GLU A 111 -33.04 -1.78 -30.33
C GLU A 111 -34.51 -1.33 -30.25
N LEU A 112 -34.90 -0.64 -29.18
CA LEU A 112 -36.24 -0.07 -29.05
C LEU A 112 -36.54 0.96 -30.15
N ALA A 113 -35.58 1.82 -30.48
CA ALA A 113 -35.73 2.83 -31.53
C ALA A 113 -35.83 2.20 -32.94
N SER A 114 -35.32 0.98 -33.13
CA SER A 114 -35.37 0.26 -34.40
C SER A 114 -36.66 -0.54 -34.64
N LYS A 115 -37.50 -0.71 -33.61
CA LYS A 115 -38.79 -1.42 -33.71
C LYS A 115 -39.84 -0.57 -34.42
N SER A 116 -40.82 -1.22 -35.03
CA SER A 116 -41.96 -0.52 -35.65
C SER A 116 -42.93 0.01 -34.58
N ILE A 117 -43.79 0.98 -34.96
CA ILE A 117 -44.79 1.56 -34.04
C ILE A 117 -45.74 0.47 -33.51
N GLU A 118 -46.19 -0.45 -34.36
CA GLU A 118 -47.08 -1.56 -33.98
C GLU A 118 -46.42 -2.51 -32.96
N GLU A 119 -45.13 -2.79 -33.10
CA GLU A 119 -44.36 -3.61 -32.15
C GLU A 119 -44.17 -2.92 -30.80
N LEU A 120 -43.95 -1.59 -30.82
CA LEU A 120 -43.82 -0.78 -29.61
C LEU A 120 -45.16 -0.66 -28.85
N GLU A 121 -46.28 -0.53 -29.56
CA GLU A 121 -47.62 -0.52 -28.98
C GLU A 121 -48.01 -1.88 -28.39
N ALA A 122 -47.62 -3.00 -29.03
CA ALA A 122 -47.81 -4.35 -28.49
C ALA A 122 -46.99 -4.60 -27.21
N MET A 123 -45.87 -3.88 -27.02
CA MET A 123 -45.09 -3.91 -25.78
C MET A 123 -45.71 -3.06 -24.65
N LEU A 124 -46.50 -2.04 -24.98
CA LEU A 124 -47.25 -1.20 -24.03
C LEU A 124 -48.58 -1.84 -23.59
N SER A 125 -49.18 -2.70 -24.41
CA SER A 125 -50.52 -3.27 -24.17
C SER A 125 -50.55 -4.47 -23.21
N LYS A 126 -49.63 -4.52 -22.25
CA LYS A 126 -49.58 -5.53 -21.19
C LYS A 126 -50.02 -5.01 -19.83
#